data_AF-A0A6G3QB75-F1
#
_entry.id   AF-A0A6G3QB75-F1
#
_cell.length_a   1.000
_cell.length_b   1.000
_cell.length_c   1.000
_cell.angle_alpha   90.00
_cell.angle_beta   90.00
_cell.angle_gamma   90.00
#
_symmetry.space_group_name_H-M   'P 1'
#
loop_
_entity.id
_entity.type
_entity.pdbx_description
1 polymer ?
#
loop_
_entity_poly.entity_id
_entity_poly.type
_entity_poly.pdbx_seq_one_letter_code
_entity_poly.pdbx_strand_id
1 'polypeptide(L)'
;MDAALAGLVGALGGGVIGAAGAWGAALIAFRAARYQADTQAKSSHEQWLRQVRRDVYVAFLIKARRALDGPFQEALDRDQTIGFVGIESGELGTLIAQCSAAYDEIEEAEAAMALEAPPELVRTARNFMEALYLLVHELRLIELSPGNADIAQVGAYSSRAFECFKEAMAICRASLQD
;
A
#
# COMPACT_ATOMS: atom_id res chain seq x y z
N MET A 1 35.61 9.69 74.15
CA MET A 1 35.60 10.30 72.79
C MET A 1 35.27 9.24 71.73
N ASP A 2 34.50 8.21 72.09
CA ASP A 2 34.47 6.92 71.36
C ASP A 2 33.19 6.69 70.54
N ALA A 3 32.11 7.42 70.84
CA ALA A 3 30.85 7.33 70.10
C ALA A 3 30.87 8.08 68.75
N ALA A 4 31.66 9.15 68.64
CA ALA A 4 31.78 9.94 67.41
C ALA A 4 32.58 9.21 66.32
N LEU A 5 33.57 8.40 66.69
CA LEU A 5 34.38 7.59 65.77
C LEU A 5 33.63 6.34 65.29
N ALA A 6 32.84 5.70 66.17
CA ALA A 6 31.98 4.57 65.80
C ALA A 6 30.82 5.00 64.86
N GLY A 7 30.26 6.20 65.06
CA GLY A 7 29.24 6.78 64.17
C GLY A 7 29.79 7.15 62.79
N LEU A 8 31.04 7.60 62.69
CA LEU A 8 31.68 7.99 61.44
C LEU A 8 32.15 6.76 60.62
N VAL A 9 32.60 5.70 61.29
CA VAL A 9 32.93 4.40 60.66
C VAL A 9 31.67 3.64 60.24
N GLY A 10 30.57 3.74 60.99
CA GLY A 10 29.26 3.21 60.59
C GLY A 10 28.64 3.94 59.39
N ALA A 11 28.80 5.27 59.32
CA ALA A 11 28.34 6.08 58.18
C ALA A 11 29.20 5.88 56.92
N LEU A 12 30.51 5.71 57.06
CA LEU A 12 31.41 5.41 55.93
C LEU A 12 31.29 3.95 55.47
N GLY A 13 31.08 2.99 56.38
CA GLY A 13 30.82 1.59 56.04
C GLY A 13 29.45 1.36 55.39
N GLY A 14 28.41 2.06 55.86
CA GLY A 14 27.07 2.05 55.24
C GLY A 14 27.02 2.79 53.89
N GLY A 15 27.82 3.86 53.73
CA GLY A 15 27.92 4.63 52.49
C GLY A 15 28.59 3.86 51.34
N VAL A 16 29.58 2.99 51.62
CA VAL A 16 30.25 2.18 50.59
C VAL A 16 29.39 1.00 50.13
N ILE A 17 28.65 0.36 51.04
CA ILE A 17 27.69 -0.70 50.69
C ILE A 17 26.45 -0.11 50.00
N GLY A 18 25.97 1.05 50.45
CA GLY A 18 24.90 1.81 49.80
C GLY A 18 25.28 2.33 48.41
N ALA A 19 26.52 2.80 48.22
CA ALA A 19 27.03 3.25 46.92
C ALA A 19 27.28 2.07 45.95
N ALA A 20 27.79 0.93 46.43
CA ALA A 20 27.95 -0.28 45.62
C ALA A 20 26.59 -0.90 45.23
N GLY A 21 25.62 -0.91 46.15
CA GLY A 21 24.24 -1.31 45.87
C GLY A 21 23.53 -0.38 44.89
N ALA A 22 23.74 0.94 45.01
CA ALA A 22 23.23 1.94 44.08
C ALA A 22 23.86 1.82 42.69
N TRP A 23 25.16 1.51 42.59
CA TRP A 23 25.82 1.23 41.32
C TRP A 23 25.30 -0.05 40.65
N GLY A 24 25.12 -1.13 41.41
CA GLY A 24 24.53 -2.38 40.90
C GLY A 24 23.09 -2.18 40.41
N ALA A 25 22.27 -1.46 41.18
CA ALA A 25 20.90 -1.10 40.80
C ALA A 25 20.86 -0.18 39.56
N ALA A 26 21.77 0.79 39.46
CA ALA A 26 21.89 1.67 38.30
C ALA A 26 22.29 0.90 37.02
N LEU A 27 23.17 -0.09 37.14
CA LEU A 27 23.63 -0.90 36.00
C LEU A 27 22.52 -1.84 35.51
N ILE A 28 21.74 -2.42 36.43
CA ILE A 28 20.54 -3.22 36.11
C ILE A 28 19.46 -2.33 35.49
N ALA A 29 19.19 -1.15 36.08
CA ALA A 29 18.22 -0.19 35.57
C ALA A 29 18.61 0.32 34.18
N PHE A 30 19.90 0.58 33.93
CA PHE A 30 20.39 0.99 32.62
C PHE A 30 20.28 -0.12 31.57
N ARG A 31 20.55 -1.38 31.94
CA ARG A 31 20.31 -2.55 31.06
C ARG A 31 18.83 -2.74 30.76
N ALA A 32 17.96 -2.60 31.77
CA ALA A 32 16.52 -2.68 31.61
C ALA A 32 15.99 -1.53 30.72
N ALA A 33 16.48 -0.31 30.91
CA ALA A 33 16.14 0.85 30.08
C ALA A 33 16.60 0.67 28.63
N ARG A 34 17.81 0.12 28.40
CA ARG A 34 18.26 -0.25 27.04
C ARG A 34 17.36 -1.30 26.41
N TYR A 35 17.05 -2.37 27.14
CA TYR A 35 16.15 -3.41 26.63
C TYR A 35 14.74 -2.88 26.32
N GLN A 36 14.21 -1.99 27.16
CA GLN A 36 12.94 -1.32 26.92
C GLN A 36 13.00 -0.40 25.71
N ALA A 37 14.08 0.39 25.56
CA ALA A 37 14.28 1.24 24.39
C ALA A 37 14.39 0.43 23.10
N ASP A 38 15.12 -0.69 23.11
CA ASP A 38 15.24 -1.59 21.95
C ASP A 38 13.89 -2.25 21.60
N THR A 39 13.13 -2.66 22.62
CA THR A 39 11.79 -3.23 22.43
C THR A 39 10.80 -2.18 21.89
N GLN A 40 10.90 -0.94 22.37
CA GLN A 40 10.08 0.17 21.92
C GLN A 40 10.45 0.61 20.50
N ALA A 41 11.73 0.59 20.14
CA ALA A 41 12.20 0.86 18.78
C ALA A 41 11.67 -0.18 17.80
N LYS A 42 11.71 -1.47 18.18
CA LYS A 42 11.13 -2.57 17.38
C LYS A 42 9.63 -2.42 17.19
N SER A 43 8.87 -2.18 18.25
CA SER A 43 7.42 -2.02 18.14
C SER A 43 7.02 -0.79 17.32
N SER A 44 7.76 0.33 17.47
CA SER A 44 7.58 1.53 16.66
C SER A 44 7.86 1.26 15.18
N HIS A 45 8.93 0.51 14.89
CA HIS A 45 9.28 0.14 13.52
C HIS A 45 8.23 -0.77 12.88
N GLU A 46 7.72 -1.77 13.60
CA GLU A 46 6.64 -2.64 13.13
C GLU A 46 5.33 -1.89 12.90
N GLN A 47 5.01 -0.92 13.75
CA GLN A 47 3.85 -0.03 13.55
C GLN A 47 4.03 0.84 12.31
N TRP A 48 5.23 1.41 12.12
CA TRP A 48 5.55 2.20 10.93
C TRP A 48 5.41 1.38 9.65
N LEU A 49 5.95 0.14 9.59
CA LEU A 49 5.81 -0.74 8.43
C LEU A 49 4.35 -1.10 8.13
N ARG A 50 3.53 -1.35 9.16
CA ARG A 50 2.08 -1.58 8.98
C ARG A 50 1.36 -0.35 8.42
N GLN A 51 1.75 0.85 8.87
CA GLN A 51 1.19 2.09 8.36
C GLN A 51 1.57 2.32 6.91
N VAL A 52 2.86 2.18 6.56
CA VAL A 52 3.35 2.30 5.17
C VAL A 52 2.61 1.33 4.24
N ARG A 53 2.49 0.04 4.62
CA ARG A 53 1.73 -0.95 3.83
C ARG A 53 0.28 -0.53 3.63
N ARG A 54 -0.40 -0.06 4.68
CA ARG A 54 -1.78 0.41 4.57
C ARG A 54 -1.89 1.59 3.62
N ASP A 55 -0.98 2.55 3.71
CA ASP A 55 -1.03 3.77 2.90
C ASP A 55 -0.83 3.47 1.42
N VAL A 56 0.13 2.61 1.06
CA VAL A 56 0.35 2.21 -0.35
C VAL A 56 -0.79 1.35 -0.89
N TYR A 57 -1.38 0.46 -0.09
CA TYR A 57 -2.54 -0.34 -0.53
C TYR A 57 -3.76 0.55 -0.77
N VAL A 58 -4.02 1.50 0.13
CA VAL A 58 -5.14 2.44 0.01
C VAL A 58 -4.94 3.35 -1.20
N ALA A 59 -3.73 3.85 -1.44
CA ALA A 59 -3.43 4.68 -2.60
C ALA A 59 -3.72 3.94 -3.93
N PHE A 60 -3.24 2.70 -4.06
CA PHE A 60 -3.53 1.84 -5.22
C PHE A 60 -5.04 1.62 -5.39
N LEU A 61 -5.75 1.20 -4.33
CA LEU A 61 -7.18 0.89 -4.41
C LEU A 61 -8.03 2.12 -4.74
N ILE A 62 -7.69 3.31 -4.23
CA ILE A 62 -8.40 4.55 -4.55
C ILE A 62 -8.24 4.90 -6.03
N LYS A 63 -7.03 4.83 -6.56
CA LYS A 63 -6.77 5.15 -7.98
C LYS A 63 -7.41 4.13 -8.91
N ALA A 64 -7.26 2.83 -8.62
CA ALA A 64 -7.90 1.76 -9.36
C ALA A 64 -9.44 1.91 -9.38
N ARG A 65 -10.03 2.22 -8.22
CA ARG A 65 -11.48 2.45 -8.13
C ARG A 65 -11.92 3.69 -8.93
N ARG A 66 -11.21 4.82 -8.81
CA ARG A 66 -11.54 6.05 -9.56
C ARG A 66 -11.48 5.84 -11.06
N ALA A 67 -10.52 5.06 -11.53
CA ALA A 67 -10.41 4.71 -12.92
C ALA A 67 -11.59 3.84 -13.38
N LEU A 68 -11.90 2.78 -12.63
CA LEU A 68 -13.03 1.88 -12.92
C LEU A 68 -14.36 2.61 -12.90
N ASP A 69 -14.63 3.42 -11.87
CA ASP A 69 -15.88 4.18 -11.70
C ASP A 69 -15.95 5.43 -12.63
N GLY A 70 -14.88 5.73 -13.36
CA GLY A 70 -14.75 6.92 -14.22
C GLY A 70 -14.59 6.57 -15.69
N PRO A 71 -13.42 6.82 -16.30
CA PRO A 71 -13.24 6.68 -17.74
C PRO A 71 -13.45 5.25 -18.25
N PHE A 72 -13.12 4.22 -17.46
CA PHE A 72 -13.35 2.84 -17.87
C PHE A 72 -14.85 2.45 -17.81
N GLN A 73 -15.62 2.99 -16.86
CA GLN A 73 -17.08 2.84 -16.87
C GLN A 73 -17.71 3.53 -18.06
N GLU A 74 -17.26 4.75 -18.40
CA GLU A 74 -17.77 5.46 -19.58
C GLU A 74 -17.51 4.67 -20.87
N ALA A 75 -16.33 4.04 -21.00
CA ALA A 75 -16.02 3.17 -22.13
C ALA A 75 -16.98 1.97 -22.23
N LEU A 76 -17.33 1.36 -21.10
CA LEU A 76 -18.29 0.25 -21.05
C LEU A 76 -19.71 0.69 -21.37
N ASP A 77 -20.15 1.82 -20.81
CA ASP A 77 -21.49 2.32 -21.03
C ASP A 77 -21.69 2.64 -22.51
N ARG A 78 -20.69 3.24 -23.17
CA ARG A 78 -20.70 3.51 -24.61
C ARG A 78 -20.72 2.24 -25.46
N ASP A 79 -19.92 1.24 -25.09
CA ASP A 79 -19.91 -0.09 -25.72
C ASP A 79 -21.31 -0.72 -25.72
N GLN A 80 -22.01 -0.66 -24.58
CA GLN A 80 -23.31 -1.31 -24.38
C GLN A 80 -24.51 -0.53 -24.95
N THR A 81 -24.48 0.81 -24.99
CA THR A 81 -25.65 1.61 -25.39
C THR A 81 -25.69 1.96 -26.87
N ILE A 82 -24.56 2.36 -27.44
CA ILE A 82 -24.50 2.93 -28.80
C ILE A 82 -23.59 2.07 -29.70
N GLY A 83 -22.66 1.32 -29.10
CA GLY A 83 -21.50 0.81 -29.78
C GLY A 83 -20.56 1.95 -30.18
N PHE A 84 -19.32 1.61 -30.56
CA PHE A 84 -18.35 2.63 -30.97
C PHE A 84 -18.53 3.12 -32.42
N VAL A 85 -19.55 2.62 -33.13
CA VAL A 85 -19.83 2.96 -34.52
C VAL A 85 -20.63 4.26 -34.59
N GLY A 86 -20.04 5.31 -35.19
CA GLY A 86 -20.71 6.61 -35.38
C GLY A 86 -20.37 7.68 -34.34
N ILE A 87 -19.46 7.38 -33.41
CA ILE A 87 -18.90 8.38 -32.48
C ILE A 87 -18.03 9.38 -33.27
N GLU A 88 -18.19 10.67 -33.02
CA GLU A 88 -17.27 11.68 -33.55
C GLU A 88 -15.86 11.39 -33.05
N SER A 89 -14.87 11.34 -33.95
CA SER A 89 -13.52 10.87 -33.58
C SER A 89 -12.89 11.65 -32.42
N GLY A 90 -13.31 12.90 -32.20
CA GLY A 90 -12.86 13.72 -31.06
C GLY A 90 -13.33 13.24 -29.69
N GLU A 91 -14.52 12.65 -29.59
CA GLU A 91 -15.04 12.13 -28.31
C GLU A 91 -14.32 10.85 -27.90
N LEU A 92 -14.16 9.91 -28.83
CA LEU A 92 -13.45 8.65 -28.56
C LEU A 92 -11.98 8.91 -28.22
N GLY A 93 -11.31 9.83 -28.93
CA GLY A 93 -9.94 10.23 -28.61
C GLY A 93 -9.81 10.86 -27.22
N THR A 94 -10.81 11.63 -26.78
CA THR A 94 -10.84 12.21 -25.43
C THR A 94 -10.98 11.12 -24.36
N LEU A 95 -11.86 10.16 -24.57
CA LEU A 95 -12.05 9.02 -23.67
C LEU A 95 -10.78 8.16 -23.59
N ILE A 96 -10.13 7.86 -24.71
CA ILE A 96 -8.86 7.12 -24.75
C ILE A 96 -7.79 7.85 -23.94
N ALA A 97 -7.69 9.18 -24.09
CA ALA A 97 -6.74 9.99 -23.34
C ALA A 97 -7.01 9.93 -21.83
N GLN A 98 -8.27 9.97 -21.42
CA GLN A 98 -8.67 9.83 -20.01
C GLN A 98 -8.38 8.43 -19.45
N CYS A 99 -8.71 7.36 -20.19
CA CYS A 99 -8.36 5.99 -19.80
C CYS A 99 -6.85 5.80 -19.68
N SER A 100 -6.07 6.37 -20.60
CA SER A 100 -4.60 6.31 -20.57
C SER A 100 -4.04 7.05 -19.34
N ALA A 101 -4.50 8.26 -19.07
CA ALA A 101 -4.08 9.01 -17.89
C ALA A 101 -4.43 8.27 -16.59
N ALA A 102 -5.62 7.68 -16.52
CA ALA A 102 -6.03 6.87 -15.37
C ALA A 102 -5.17 5.61 -15.22
N TYR A 103 -4.80 4.95 -16.33
CA TYR A 103 -3.87 3.82 -16.33
C TYR A 103 -2.51 4.22 -15.74
N ASP A 104 -1.91 5.31 -16.23
CA ASP A 104 -0.61 5.80 -15.77
C ASP A 104 -0.63 6.11 -14.25
N GLU A 105 -1.72 6.70 -13.75
CA GLU A 105 -1.88 6.96 -12.33
C GLU A 105 -1.90 5.67 -11.49
N ILE A 106 -2.54 4.61 -11.97
CA ILE A 106 -2.58 3.31 -11.28
C ILE A 106 -1.22 2.64 -11.36
N GLU A 107 -0.53 2.71 -12.50
CA GLU A 107 0.81 2.13 -12.69
C GLU A 107 1.81 2.69 -11.67
N GLU A 108 1.80 4.00 -11.46
CA GLU A 108 2.62 4.64 -10.43
C GLU A 108 2.31 4.08 -9.02
N ALA A 109 1.03 3.88 -8.72
CA ALA A 109 0.61 3.36 -7.42
C ALA A 109 0.88 1.85 -7.25
N GLU A 110 0.80 1.07 -8.32
CA GLU A 110 1.20 -0.35 -8.35
C GLU A 110 2.70 -0.47 -8.07
N ALA A 111 3.52 0.35 -8.73
CA ALA A 111 4.97 0.34 -8.53
C ALA A 111 5.35 0.65 -7.08
N ALA A 112 4.70 1.64 -6.45
CA ALA A 112 4.90 1.96 -5.04
C ALA A 112 4.41 0.83 -4.11
N MET A 113 3.25 0.25 -4.42
CA MET A 113 2.69 -0.87 -3.66
C MET A 113 3.56 -2.14 -3.75
N ALA A 114 4.13 -2.43 -4.92
CA ALA A 114 4.88 -3.65 -5.19
C ALA A 114 6.16 -3.80 -4.34
N LEU A 115 6.65 -2.70 -3.76
CA LEU A 115 7.81 -2.70 -2.85
C LEU A 115 7.49 -3.35 -1.50
N GLU A 116 6.24 -3.26 -1.04
CA GLU A 116 5.84 -3.66 0.31
C GLU A 116 4.76 -4.75 0.32
N ALA A 117 4.16 -5.03 -0.84
CA ALA A 117 3.04 -5.96 -1.00
C ALA A 117 3.47 -7.43 -1.01
N PRO A 118 2.61 -8.34 -0.53
CA PRO A 118 2.83 -9.77 -0.71
C PRO A 118 2.80 -10.13 -2.21
N PRO A 119 3.54 -11.17 -2.64
CA PRO A 119 3.64 -11.56 -4.05
C PRO A 119 2.28 -11.81 -4.73
N GLU A 120 1.30 -12.32 -3.98
CA GLU A 120 -0.05 -12.59 -4.46
C GLU A 120 -0.78 -11.30 -4.85
N LEU A 121 -0.64 -10.24 -4.04
CA LEU A 121 -1.22 -8.93 -4.34
C LEU A 121 -0.57 -8.31 -5.58
N VAL A 122 0.76 -8.37 -5.67
CA VAL A 122 1.52 -7.86 -6.83
C VAL A 122 1.09 -8.56 -8.12
N ARG A 123 1.00 -9.90 -8.09
CA ARG A 123 0.53 -10.67 -9.26
C ARG A 123 -0.89 -10.27 -9.67
N THR A 124 -1.79 -10.10 -8.70
CA THR A 124 -3.18 -9.73 -8.95
C THR A 124 -3.29 -8.31 -9.53
N ALA A 125 -2.51 -7.37 -8.99
CA ALA A 125 -2.44 -6.01 -9.51
C ALA A 125 -1.86 -5.96 -10.93
N ARG A 126 -0.85 -6.77 -11.25
CA ARG A 126 -0.34 -6.88 -12.62
C ARG A 126 -1.36 -7.44 -13.60
N ASN A 127 -2.13 -8.46 -13.20
CA ASN A 127 -3.21 -9.00 -14.02
C ASN A 127 -4.32 -7.94 -14.26
N PHE A 128 -4.60 -7.12 -13.25
CA PHE A 128 -5.49 -5.97 -13.38
C PHE A 128 -4.94 -4.94 -14.37
N MET A 129 -3.68 -4.54 -14.23
CA MET A 129 -3.01 -3.60 -15.14
C MET A 129 -2.98 -4.12 -16.57
N GLU A 130 -2.66 -5.39 -16.78
CA GLU A 130 -2.69 -6.03 -18.11
C GLU A 130 -4.08 -5.92 -18.74
N ALA A 131 -5.15 -6.17 -17.98
CA ALA A 131 -6.51 -6.04 -18.49
C ALA A 131 -6.88 -4.59 -18.87
N LEU A 132 -6.46 -3.60 -18.07
CA LEU A 132 -6.67 -2.19 -18.40
C LEU A 132 -5.87 -1.76 -19.63
N TYR A 133 -4.62 -2.20 -19.75
CA TYR A 133 -3.79 -1.94 -20.92
C TYR A 133 -4.45 -2.47 -22.19
N LEU A 134 -4.93 -3.72 -22.17
CA LEU A 134 -5.62 -4.34 -23.30
C LEU A 134 -6.91 -3.57 -23.65
N LEU A 135 -7.65 -3.10 -22.65
CA LEU A 135 -8.83 -2.27 -22.89
C LEU A 135 -8.48 -0.95 -23.58
N VAL A 136 -7.48 -0.21 -23.08
CA VAL A 136 -7.00 1.03 -23.72
C VAL A 136 -6.51 0.76 -25.14
N HIS A 137 -5.81 -0.36 -25.35
CA HIS A 137 -5.33 -0.79 -26.65
C HIS A 137 -6.49 -1.03 -27.63
N GLU A 138 -7.52 -1.76 -27.23
CA GLU A 138 -8.70 -2.01 -28.07
C GLU A 138 -9.45 -0.73 -28.40
N LEU A 139 -9.63 0.19 -27.45
CA LEU A 139 -10.24 1.50 -27.72
C LEU A 139 -9.47 2.26 -28.80
N ARG A 140 -8.13 2.20 -28.76
CA ARG A 140 -7.29 2.81 -29.80
C ARG A 140 -7.37 2.08 -31.13
N LEU A 141 -7.52 0.75 -31.13
CA LEU A 141 -7.77 -0.02 -32.37
C LEU A 141 -9.12 0.35 -32.99
N ILE A 142 -10.16 0.52 -32.18
CA ILE A 142 -11.47 1.02 -32.60
C ILE A 142 -11.35 2.39 -33.25
N GLU A 143 -10.61 3.32 -32.64
CA GLU A 143 -10.40 4.67 -33.19
C GLU A 143 -9.69 4.65 -34.54
N LEU A 144 -8.65 3.83 -34.68
CA LEU A 144 -7.84 3.75 -35.90
C LEU A 144 -8.47 2.90 -37.00
N SER A 145 -9.26 1.88 -36.65
CA SER A 145 -9.83 0.91 -37.58
C SER A 145 -11.18 0.36 -37.09
N PRO A 146 -12.26 1.16 -37.19
CA PRO A 146 -13.57 0.79 -36.64
C PRO A 146 -14.15 -0.53 -37.18
N GLY A 147 -13.76 -0.92 -38.40
CA GLY A 147 -14.24 -2.13 -39.06
C GLY A 147 -13.53 -3.43 -38.64
N ASN A 148 -12.42 -3.34 -37.91
CA ASN A 148 -11.63 -4.49 -37.44
C ASN A 148 -11.73 -4.72 -35.93
N ALA A 149 -12.41 -3.81 -35.22
CA ALA A 149 -12.51 -3.90 -33.78
C ALA A 149 -13.46 -4.99 -33.32
N ASP A 150 -13.00 -5.79 -32.36
CA ASP A 150 -13.81 -6.78 -31.68
C ASP A 150 -14.38 -6.19 -30.40
N ILE A 151 -15.59 -5.62 -30.52
CA ILE A 151 -16.37 -5.03 -29.42
C ILE A 151 -16.52 -6.03 -28.25
N ALA A 152 -16.57 -7.34 -28.53
CA ALA A 152 -16.66 -8.35 -27.48
C ALA A 152 -15.41 -8.39 -26.57
N GLN A 153 -14.25 -7.97 -27.08
CA GLN A 153 -13.00 -7.91 -26.30
C GLN A 153 -13.00 -6.78 -25.28
N VAL A 154 -13.62 -5.63 -25.57
CA VAL A 154 -13.74 -4.51 -24.62
C VAL A 154 -14.49 -4.97 -23.37
N GLY A 155 -15.64 -5.62 -23.54
CA GLY A 155 -16.41 -6.19 -22.43
C GLY A 155 -15.66 -7.29 -21.67
N ALA A 156 -14.90 -8.15 -22.37
CA ALA A 156 -14.10 -9.21 -21.75
C ALA A 156 -12.95 -8.66 -20.90
N TYR A 157 -12.20 -7.68 -21.41
CA TYR A 157 -11.09 -7.06 -20.68
C TYR A 157 -11.58 -6.26 -19.48
N SER A 158 -12.69 -5.54 -19.62
CA SER A 158 -13.32 -4.88 -18.48
C SER A 158 -13.74 -5.86 -17.40
N SER A 159 -14.44 -6.93 -17.77
CA SER A 159 -14.88 -7.96 -16.82
C SER A 159 -13.67 -8.55 -16.07
N ARG A 160 -12.58 -8.85 -16.80
CA ARG A 160 -11.33 -9.32 -16.22
C ARG A 160 -10.72 -8.29 -15.25
N ALA A 161 -10.71 -7.01 -15.61
CA ALA A 161 -10.22 -5.94 -14.75
C ALA A 161 -11.05 -5.84 -13.43
N PHE A 162 -12.38 -5.91 -13.52
CA PHE A 162 -13.25 -5.91 -12.34
C PHE A 162 -13.02 -7.12 -11.42
N GLU A 163 -12.85 -8.33 -11.99
CA GLU A 163 -12.55 -9.52 -11.19
C GLU A 163 -11.19 -9.39 -10.48
N CYS A 164 -10.13 -8.97 -11.18
CA CYS A 164 -8.82 -8.76 -10.56
C CYS A 164 -8.86 -7.67 -9.49
N PHE A 165 -9.63 -6.59 -9.68
CA PHE A 165 -9.80 -5.56 -8.66
C PHE A 165 -10.49 -6.08 -7.39
N LYS A 166 -11.55 -6.90 -7.53
CA LYS A 166 -12.21 -7.54 -6.38
C LYS A 166 -11.27 -8.49 -5.64
N GLU A 167 -10.48 -9.27 -6.37
CA GLU A 167 -9.47 -10.15 -5.78
C GLU A 167 -8.40 -9.36 -5.03
N ALA A 168 -7.88 -8.27 -5.62
CA ALA A 168 -6.92 -7.39 -4.97
C ALA A 168 -7.48 -6.80 -3.67
N MET A 169 -8.74 -6.33 -3.67
CA MET A 169 -9.41 -5.86 -2.44
C MET A 169 -9.49 -6.93 -1.35
N ALA A 170 -9.76 -8.19 -1.73
CA ALA A 170 -9.84 -9.30 -0.78
C ALA A 170 -8.45 -9.59 -0.16
N ILE A 171 -7.39 -9.62 -0.98
CA ILE A 171 -6.02 -9.83 -0.52
C ILE A 171 -5.55 -8.68 0.39
N CYS A 172 -5.83 -7.42 0.01
CA CYS A 172 -5.53 -6.25 0.86
C CYS A 172 -6.23 -6.35 2.22
N ARG A 173 -7.50 -6.77 2.25
CA ARG A 173 -8.24 -6.92 3.51
C ARG A 173 -7.63 -7.99 4.41
N ALA A 174 -7.28 -9.15 3.85
CA ALA A 174 -6.64 -10.23 4.60
C ALA A 174 -5.27 -9.79 5.15
N SER A 175 -4.45 -9.15 4.31
CA SER A 175 -3.09 -8.71 4.66
C SER A 175 -3.04 -7.61 5.72
N LEU A 176 -4.16 -6.93 6.00
CA LEU A 176 -4.27 -5.89 7.02
C LEU A 176 -4.83 -6.40 8.36
N GLN A 177 -5.32 -7.64 8.40
CA GLN A 177 -5.81 -8.29 9.62
C GLN A 177 -4.70 -9.05 10.36
N ASP A 178 -3.63 -9.42 9.65
CA ASP A 178 -2.40 -10.04 10.18
C ASP A 178 -1.38 -9.00 10.69
#